data_AF-A0A2W5T206-F1
#
_entry.id   AF-A0A2W5T206-F1
#
_cell.length_a   1.000
_cell.length_b   1.000
_cell.length_c   1.000
_cell.angle_alpha   90.00
_cell.angle_beta   90.00
_cell.angle_gamma   90.00
#
_symmetry.space_group_name_H-M   'P 1'
#
loop_
_entity.id
_entity.type
_entity.pdbx_description
1 polymer ?
#
loop_
_entity_poly.entity_id
_entity_poly.type
_entity_poly.pdbx_seq_one_letter_code
_entity_poly.pdbx_strand_id
1 'polypeptide(L)'
;MTQKTARIALTLLLLGIYSTLSVARRITEFIRGAGLLRMMVAGAFVLAAVAVVTLILKHPGLRRPRVVLMVLIAAALYAAVIWPLSSPEEKLHFLEYGAVGVLAFLSTPEAWSTPRRFSVAALFTVAAGWLDEGIQALLPNRYYDLRDVGFNALAGLMALSVFTLLRAVALRRAHA
;
A
#
# COMPACT_ATOMS: atom_id res chain seq x y z
N MET A 1 13.22 7.38 -7.52
CA MET A 1 13.39 5.91 -7.66
C MET A 1 13.36 5.57 -9.13
N THR A 2 14.27 4.73 -9.62
CA THR A 2 14.24 4.31 -11.03
C THR A 2 13.16 3.25 -11.26
N GLN A 3 12.69 3.10 -12.51
CA GLN A 3 11.73 2.05 -12.86
C GLN A 3 12.24 0.65 -12.52
N LYS A 4 13.54 0.38 -12.74
CA LYS A 4 14.17 -0.89 -12.39
C LYS A 4 14.12 -1.15 -10.88
N THR A 5 14.46 -0.14 -10.07
CA THR A 5 14.37 -0.23 -8.61
C THR A 5 12.94 -0.47 -8.15
N ALA A 6 11.94 0.19 -8.76
CA ALA A 6 10.54 -0.02 -8.45
C ALA A 6 10.07 -1.45 -8.71
N ARG A 7 10.48 -2.03 -9.84
CA ARG A 7 10.17 -3.43 -10.19
C ARG A 7 10.79 -4.40 -9.20
N ILE A 8 12.07 -4.22 -8.85
CA ILE A 8 12.74 -5.05 -7.84
C ILE A 8 12.01 -4.96 -6.50
N ALA A 9 11.70 -3.74 -6.04
CA ALA A 9 10.97 -3.55 -4.78
C ALA A 9 9.57 -4.19 -4.81
N LEU A 10 8.83 -4.05 -5.91
CA LEU A 10 7.53 -4.69 -6.10
C LEU A 10 7.63 -6.22 -6.03
N THR A 11 8.60 -6.80 -6.75
CA THR A 11 8.83 -8.24 -6.76
C THR A 11 9.20 -8.74 -5.37
N LEU A 12 10.13 -8.07 -4.68
CA LEU A 12 10.51 -8.44 -3.31
C LEU A 12 9.34 -8.35 -2.33
N LEU A 13 8.51 -7.30 -2.45
CA LEU A 13 7.32 -7.14 -1.62
C LEU A 13 6.33 -8.28 -1.85
N LEU A 14 5.98 -8.58 -3.11
CA LEU A 14 5.05 -9.67 -3.43
C LEU A 14 5.59 -11.04 -3.02
N LEU A 15 6.89 -11.29 -3.21
CA LEU A 15 7.52 -12.51 -2.72
C LEU A 15 7.44 -12.60 -1.20
N GLY A 16 7.65 -11.49 -0.49
CA GLY A 16 7.48 -11.42 0.97
C GLY A 16 6.06 -11.76 1.40
N ILE A 17 5.06 -11.14 0.79
CA ILE A 17 3.63 -11.39 1.06
C ILE A 17 3.31 -12.88 0.81
N TYR A 18 3.56 -13.38 -0.40
CA TYR A 18 3.14 -14.73 -0.79
C TYR A 18 3.91 -15.84 -0.07
N SER A 19 5.22 -15.65 0.19
CA SER A 19 6.01 -16.66 0.90
C SER A 19 5.64 -16.76 2.37
N THR A 20 5.08 -15.71 2.97
CA THR A 20 4.70 -15.70 4.37
C THR A 20 3.30 -16.25 4.62
N LEU A 21 2.41 -16.36 3.62
CA LEU A 21 1.02 -16.80 3.79
C LEU A 21 0.85 -18.09 4.62
N SER A 22 1.69 -19.10 4.40
CA SER A 22 1.61 -20.40 5.07
C SER A 22 2.13 -20.40 6.51
N VAL A 23 2.93 -19.41 6.89
CA VAL A 23 3.59 -19.31 8.21
C VAL A 23 3.15 -18.05 8.97
N ALA A 24 2.48 -17.10 8.32
CA ALA A 24 2.13 -15.79 8.85
C ALA A 24 1.38 -15.91 10.18
N ARG A 25 0.40 -16.81 10.26
CA ARG A 25 -0.35 -17.04 11.50
C ARG A 25 0.54 -17.49 12.66
N ARG A 26 1.48 -18.41 12.42
CA ARG A 26 2.42 -18.87 13.46
C ARG A 26 3.35 -17.74 13.90
N ILE A 27 3.85 -16.95 12.94
CA ILE A 27 4.70 -15.79 13.21
C ILE A 27 3.92 -14.75 14.02
N THR A 28 2.68 -14.45 13.64
CA THR A 28 1.90 -13.40 14.30
C THR A 28 1.41 -13.85 15.68
N GLU A 29 1.06 -15.13 15.87
CA GLU A 29 0.77 -15.70 17.19
C GLU A 29 2.01 -15.64 18.12
N PHE A 30 3.20 -15.98 17.61
CA PHE A 30 4.46 -15.86 18.36
C PHE A 30 4.76 -14.41 18.77
N ILE A 31 4.70 -13.48 17.81
CA ILE A 31 4.94 -12.05 18.04
C ILE A 31 3.88 -11.45 18.97
N ARG A 32 2.62 -11.90 18.87
CA ARG A 32 1.52 -11.52 19.75
C ARG A 32 1.76 -12.01 21.18
N GLY A 33 2.20 -13.25 21.34
CA GLY A 33 2.58 -13.83 22.64
C GLY A 33 3.71 -13.06 23.32
N ALA A 34 4.65 -12.52 22.53
CA ALA A 34 5.71 -11.63 23.01
C ALA A 34 5.26 -10.18 23.29
N GLY A 35 3.98 -9.84 23.06
CA GLY A 35 3.46 -8.47 23.21
C GLY A 35 3.94 -7.48 22.14
N LEU A 36 4.66 -7.94 21.11
CA LEU A 36 5.33 -7.08 20.13
C LEU A 36 4.46 -6.71 18.92
N LEU A 37 3.37 -7.47 18.67
CA LEU A 37 2.61 -7.36 17.40
C LEU A 37 2.03 -5.96 17.19
N ARG A 38 1.45 -5.37 18.24
CA ARG A 38 0.88 -4.01 18.18
C ARG A 38 1.95 -2.97 17.90
N MET A 39 3.14 -3.12 18.51
CA MET A 39 4.26 -2.19 18.31
C MET A 39 4.82 -2.29 16.90
N MET A 40 4.94 -3.50 16.34
CA MET A 40 5.39 -3.69 14.95
C MET A 40 4.43 -3.07 13.95
N VAL A 41 3.12 -3.31 14.10
CA VAL A 41 2.11 -2.70 13.22
C VAL A 41 2.09 -1.19 13.37
N ALA A 42 2.11 -0.66 14.60
CA ALA A 42 2.21 0.79 14.82
C ALA A 42 3.49 1.37 14.20
N GLY A 43 4.62 0.68 14.33
CA GLY A 43 5.90 1.04 13.71
C GLY A 43 5.79 1.15 12.19
N ALA A 44 5.14 0.18 11.53
CA ALA A 44 4.92 0.22 10.08
C ALA A 44 4.10 1.46 9.66
N PHE A 45 3.03 1.79 10.40
CA PHE A 45 2.25 3.00 10.15
C PHE A 45 3.01 4.30 10.42
N VAL A 46 3.83 4.33 11.48
CA VAL A 46 4.70 5.48 11.77
C VAL A 46 5.71 5.68 10.64
N LEU A 47 6.34 4.60 10.15
CA LEU A 47 7.27 4.68 9.02
C LEU A 47 6.58 5.19 7.76
N ALA A 48 5.37 4.73 7.46
CA ALA A 48 4.57 5.23 6.35
C ALA A 48 4.25 6.73 6.51
N ALA A 49 3.83 7.16 7.70
CA ALA A 49 3.55 8.56 8.00
C ALA A 49 4.81 9.43 7.86
N VAL A 50 5.95 8.98 8.40
CA VAL A 50 7.24 9.66 8.27
C VAL A 50 7.66 9.79 6.80
N ALA A 51 7.44 8.76 5.97
CA ALA A 51 7.72 8.82 4.54
C ALA A 51 6.87 9.90 3.84
N VAL A 52 5.57 9.99 4.15
CA VAL A 52 4.68 11.03 3.62
C VAL A 52 5.10 12.43 4.08
N VAL A 53 5.39 12.62 5.37
CA VAL A 53 5.87 13.90 5.92
C VAL A 53 7.17 14.30 5.25
N THR A 54 8.12 13.37 5.11
CA THR A 54 9.40 13.61 4.44
C THR A 54 9.20 14.03 2.98
N LEU A 55 8.25 13.41 2.26
CA LEU A 55 7.88 13.81 0.90
C LEU A 55 7.36 15.25 0.87
N ILE A 56 6.44 15.62 1.77
CA ILE A 56 5.88 16.97 1.87
C ILE A 56 6.98 18.00 2.19
N LEU A 57 7.90 17.67 3.08
CA LEU A 57 9.03 18.53 3.42
C LEU A 57 10.01 18.67 2.25
N LYS A 58 10.31 17.62 1.50
CA LYS A 58 11.23 17.69 0.35
C LYS A 58 10.65 18.47 -0.84
N HIS A 59 9.33 18.54 -0.98
CA HIS A 59 8.67 19.18 -2.11
C HIS A 59 7.80 20.36 -1.65
N PRO A 60 8.32 21.61 -1.65
CA PRO A 60 7.57 22.75 -1.11
C PRO A 60 6.24 23.04 -1.83
N GLY A 61 6.01 22.52 -3.05
CA GLY A 61 4.69 22.56 -3.69
C GLY A 61 3.59 21.76 -2.95
N LEU A 62 3.98 20.73 -2.18
CA LEU A 62 3.06 19.90 -1.39
C LEU A 62 2.68 20.54 -0.05
N ARG A 63 3.38 21.60 0.37
CA ARG A 63 3.11 22.32 1.63
C ARG A 63 1.94 23.30 1.54
N ARG A 64 1.27 23.37 0.37
CA ARG A 64 0.08 24.21 0.17
C ARG A 64 -1.04 23.73 1.10
N PRO A 65 -1.77 24.63 1.79
CA PRO A 65 -2.83 24.23 2.72
C PRO A 65 -3.86 23.26 2.12
N ARG A 66 -4.23 23.47 0.85
CA ARG A 66 -5.14 22.56 0.12
C ARG A 66 -4.59 21.14 -0.01
N VAL A 67 -3.29 20.99 -0.29
CA VAL A 67 -2.66 19.67 -0.43
C VAL A 67 -2.52 18.98 0.92
N VAL A 68 -2.12 19.73 1.96
CA VAL A 68 -2.07 19.23 3.33
C VAL A 68 -3.45 18.75 3.78
N LEU A 69 -4.50 19.54 3.54
CA LEU A 69 -5.88 19.16 3.84
C LEU A 69 -6.29 17.88 3.10
N MET A 70 -5.95 17.74 1.81
CA MET A 70 -6.23 16.51 1.05
C MET A 70 -5.50 15.29 1.64
N VAL A 71 -4.25 15.43 2.08
CA VAL A 71 -3.50 14.36 2.75
C VAL A 71 -4.14 13.99 4.08
N LEU A 72 -4.58 14.98 4.87
CA LEU A 72 -5.27 14.74 6.14
C LEU A 72 -6.62 14.03 5.93
N ILE A 73 -7.40 14.44 4.92
CA ILE A 73 -8.64 13.75 4.55
C ILE A 73 -8.35 12.31 4.12
N ALA A 74 -7.33 12.10 3.28
CA ALA A 74 -6.95 10.75 2.87
C ALA A 74 -6.49 9.89 4.05
N ALA A 75 -5.72 10.45 4.99
CA ALA A 75 -5.31 9.78 6.20
C ALA A 75 -6.52 9.43 7.11
N ALA A 76 -7.49 10.33 7.23
CA ALA A 76 -8.72 10.09 7.97
C ALA A 76 -9.59 8.99 7.33
N LEU A 77 -9.73 9.00 6.00
CA LEU A 77 -10.42 7.93 5.27
C LEU A 77 -9.70 6.60 5.43
N TYR A 78 -8.37 6.60 5.35
CA TYR A 78 -7.56 5.40 5.57
C TYR A 78 -7.76 4.87 6.99
N ALA A 79 -7.70 5.75 8.00
CA ALA A 79 -7.97 5.41 9.39
C ALA A 79 -9.37 4.84 9.59
N ALA A 80 -10.39 5.42 8.95
CA ALA A 80 -11.78 4.95 9.05
C ALA A 80 -11.96 3.53 8.49
N VAL A 81 -11.21 3.17 7.44
CA VAL A 81 -11.23 1.81 6.85
C VAL A 81 -10.52 0.80 7.75
N ILE A 82 -9.36 1.15 8.32
CA ILE A 82 -8.58 0.21 9.14
C ILE A 82 -9.03 0.12 10.60
N TRP A 83 -9.70 1.15 11.13
CA TRP A 83 -10.15 1.19 12.52
C TRP A 83 -11.03 -0.01 12.93
N PRO A 84 -12.06 -0.41 12.15
CA PRO A 84 -12.89 -1.56 12.49
C PRO A 84 -12.18 -2.92 12.31
N LEU A 85 -11.01 -2.97 11.66
CA LEU A 85 -10.27 -4.21 11.49
C LEU A 85 -9.75 -4.69 12.85
N SER A 86 -10.13 -5.92 13.20
CA SER A 86 -9.82 -6.51 14.51
C SER A 86 -8.41 -7.10 14.53
N SER A 87 -7.97 -7.61 13.39
CA SER A 87 -6.70 -8.26 13.22
C SER A 87 -5.59 -7.24 12.90
N PRO A 88 -4.50 -7.20 13.69
CA PRO A 88 -3.30 -6.45 13.31
C PRO A 88 -2.71 -6.91 11.96
N GLU A 89 -2.90 -8.18 11.63
CA GLU A 89 -2.47 -8.77 10.35
C GLU A 89 -3.22 -8.14 9.17
N GLU A 90 -4.54 -8.01 9.23
CA GLU A 90 -5.35 -7.34 8.20
C GLU A 90 -4.92 -5.88 8.00
N LYS A 91 -4.58 -5.16 9.09
CA LYS A 91 -4.09 -3.77 9.01
C LYS A 91 -2.74 -3.68 8.30
N LEU A 92 -1.84 -4.62 8.58
CA LEU A 92 -0.54 -4.67 7.91
C LEU A 92 -0.71 -5.00 6.43
N HIS A 93 -1.57 -5.95 6.11
CA HIS A 93 -1.86 -6.34 4.73
C HIS A 93 -2.48 -5.18 3.92
N PHE A 94 -3.36 -4.40 4.55
CA PHE A 94 -3.90 -3.17 3.95
C PHE A 94 -2.81 -2.11 3.66
N LEU A 95 -1.74 -2.06 4.46
CA LEU A 95 -0.58 -1.22 4.17
C LEU A 95 0.28 -1.79 3.04
N GLU A 96 0.52 -3.10 3.04
CA GLU A 96 1.28 -3.83 2.02
C GLU A 96 0.66 -3.66 0.64
N TYR A 97 -0.65 -3.85 0.51
CA TYR A 97 -1.35 -3.70 -0.77
C TYR A 97 -1.43 -2.24 -1.25
N GLY A 98 -1.45 -1.28 -0.32
CA GLY A 98 -1.24 0.13 -0.66
C GLY A 98 0.13 0.37 -1.30
N ALA A 99 1.19 -0.25 -0.75
CA ALA A 99 2.54 -0.17 -1.31
C ALA A 99 2.65 -0.91 -2.66
N VAL A 100 2.00 -2.06 -2.82
CA VAL A 100 1.90 -2.79 -4.11
C VAL A 100 1.34 -1.86 -5.20
N GLY A 101 0.24 -1.14 -4.94
CA GLY A 101 -0.35 -0.22 -5.92
C GLY A 101 0.59 0.92 -6.33
N VAL A 102 1.28 1.53 -5.38
CA VAL A 102 2.25 2.60 -5.68
C VAL A 102 3.46 2.08 -6.45
N LEU A 103 4.01 0.93 -6.05
CA LEU A 103 5.16 0.31 -6.71
C LEU A 103 4.82 -0.21 -8.11
N ALA A 104 3.60 -0.73 -8.31
CA ALA A 104 3.08 -1.08 -9.63
C ALA A 104 3.04 0.14 -10.55
N PHE A 105 2.54 1.28 -10.07
CA PHE A 105 2.55 2.54 -10.85
C PHE A 105 3.97 2.99 -11.19
N LEU A 106 4.89 2.92 -10.23
CA LEU A 106 6.30 3.29 -10.44
C LEU A 106 7.03 2.31 -11.37
N SER A 107 6.52 1.09 -11.53
CA SER A 107 7.05 0.07 -12.44
C SER A 107 6.59 0.23 -13.89
N THR A 108 5.52 0.99 -14.15
CA THR A 108 5.02 1.28 -15.51
C THR A 108 5.95 2.24 -16.28
N PRO A 109 6.01 2.16 -17.62
CA PRO A 109 6.83 3.08 -18.43
C PRO A 109 6.47 4.55 -18.23
N GLU A 110 7.47 5.42 -18.13
CA GLU A 110 7.25 6.86 -17.94
C GLU A 110 6.63 7.53 -19.17
N ALA A 111 6.85 6.97 -20.37
CA ALA A 111 6.25 7.42 -21.62
C ALA A 111 4.72 7.24 -21.67
N TRP A 112 4.13 6.46 -20.75
CA TRP A 112 2.69 6.29 -20.69
C TRP A 112 2.02 7.46 -19.96
N SER A 113 0.83 7.83 -20.42
CA SER A 113 0.00 8.84 -19.76
C SER A 113 -0.35 8.43 -18.33
N THR A 114 -0.49 9.41 -17.42
CA THR A 114 -0.86 9.14 -16.01
C THR A 114 -2.12 8.27 -15.86
N PRO A 115 -3.22 8.51 -16.62
CA PRO A 115 -4.39 7.64 -16.53
C PRO A 115 -4.09 6.19 -16.91
N ARG A 116 -3.34 5.96 -17.99
CA ARG A 116 -2.95 4.60 -18.40
C ARG A 116 -2.12 3.90 -17.33
N ARG A 117 -1.14 4.61 -16.77
CA ARG A 117 -0.29 4.10 -15.68
C ARG A 117 -1.11 3.77 -14.43
N PHE A 118 -2.07 4.63 -14.09
CA PHE A 118 -2.99 4.42 -12.97
C PHE A 118 -3.83 3.16 -13.20
N SER A 119 -4.51 3.04 -14.35
CA SER A 119 -5.37 1.90 -14.65
C SER A 119 -4.61 0.58 -14.62
N VAL A 120 -3.41 0.53 -15.20
CA VAL A 120 -2.58 -0.68 -15.19
C VAL A 120 -2.12 -1.04 -13.78
N ALA A 121 -1.71 -0.07 -12.98
CA ALA A 121 -1.32 -0.31 -11.58
C ALA A 121 -2.50 -0.78 -10.72
N ALA A 122 -3.68 -0.19 -10.91
CA ALA A 122 -4.90 -0.60 -10.23
C ALA A 122 -5.28 -2.04 -10.59
N LEU A 123 -5.34 -2.37 -11.89
CA LEU A 123 -5.64 -3.73 -12.36
C LEU A 123 -4.61 -4.75 -11.86
N PHE A 124 -3.32 -4.39 -11.87
CA PHE A 124 -2.27 -5.24 -11.32
C PHE A 124 -2.49 -5.51 -9.82
N THR A 125 -2.85 -4.48 -9.05
CA THR A 125 -3.06 -4.62 -7.61
C THR A 125 -4.28 -5.49 -7.29
N VAL A 126 -5.36 -5.35 -8.05
CA VAL A 126 -6.53 -6.24 -7.97
C VAL A 126 -6.13 -7.69 -8.30
N ALA A 127 -5.39 -7.88 -9.40
CA ALA A 127 -4.92 -9.22 -9.80
C ALA A 127 -3.99 -9.84 -8.75
N ALA A 128 -3.12 -9.05 -8.12
CA ALA A 128 -2.26 -9.50 -7.04
C ALA A 128 -3.06 -9.86 -5.78
N GLY A 129 -4.09 -9.08 -5.44
CA GLY A 129 -4.96 -9.38 -4.29
C GLY A 129 -5.80 -10.64 -4.52
N TRP A 130 -6.24 -10.84 -5.76
CA TRP A 130 -6.96 -12.06 -6.15
C TRP A 130 -6.03 -13.28 -6.15
N LEU A 131 -4.80 -13.15 -6.66
CA LEU A 131 -3.82 -14.23 -6.60
C LEU A 131 -3.49 -14.62 -5.15
N ASP A 132 -3.34 -13.65 -4.26
CA ASP A 132 -3.13 -13.89 -2.83
C ASP A 132 -4.24 -14.74 -2.23
N GLU A 133 -5.49 -14.35 -2.45
CA GLU A 133 -6.65 -15.09 -1.97
C GLU A 133 -6.74 -16.49 -2.60
N GLY A 134 -6.37 -16.61 -3.88
CA GLY A 134 -6.25 -17.89 -4.57
C GLY A 134 -5.19 -18.81 -3.93
N ILE A 135 -4.04 -18.27 -3.52
CA ILE A 135 -3.02 -19.03 -2.80
C ILE A 135 -3.52 -19.39 -1.40
N GLN A 136 -4.17 -18.46 -0.69
CA GLN A 136 -4.75 -18.72 0.63
C GLN A 136 -5.80 -19.84 0.59
N ALA A 137 -6.61 -19.93 -0.46
CA ALA A 137 -7.60 -20.99 -0.64
C ALA A 137 -6.99 -22.41 -0.78
N LEU A 138 -5.71 -22.50 -1.13
CA LEU A 138 -4.97 -23.77 -1.18
C LEU A 138 -4.39 -24.16 0.19
N LEU A 139 -4.42 -23.26 1.19
CA LEU A 139 -3.90 -23.52 2.53
C LEU A 139 -4.97 -24.20 3.40
N PRO A 140 -4.62 -25.25 4.17
CA PRO A 140 -5.59 -26.09 4.88
C PRO A 140 -6.37 -25.38 6.00
N ASN A 141 -6.00 -24.17 6.39
CA ASN A 141 -6.59 -23.40 7.49
C ASN A 141 -7.12 -22.03 7.06
N ARG A 142 -7.36 -21.83 5.76
CA ARG A 142 -7.86 -20.59 5.18
C ARG A 142 -8.98 -20.90 4.19
N TYR A 143 -9.92 -19.97 4.10
CA TYR A 143 -11.04 -20.04 3.16
C TYR A 143 -10.96 -18.84 2.25
N TYR A 144 -11.32 -19.06 0.99
CA TYR A 144 -11.42 -17.99 0.01
C TYR A 144 -12.50 -16.97 0.41
N ASP A 145 -12.14 -15.70 0.57
CA ASP A 145 -13.04 -14.59 0.89
C ASP A 145 -12.90 -13.43 -0.11
N LEU A 146 -13.98 -13.15 -0.86
CA LEU A 146 -14.02 -12.03 -1.80
C LEU A 146 -13.86 -10.66 -1.12
N ARG A 147 -14.14 -10.56 0.18
CA ARG A 147 -13.94 -9.32 0.93
C ARG A 147 -12.46 -8.98 1.00
N ASP A 148 -11.58 -9.96 1.12
CA ASP A 148 -10.13 -9.74 1.23
C ASP A 148 -9.56 -9.25 -0.11
N VAL A 149 -10.03 -9.79 -1.23
CA VAL A 149 -9.72 -9.25 -2.57
C VAL A 149 -10.17 -7.80 -2.70
N GLY A 150 -11.39 -7.48 -2.22
CA GLY A 150 -11.93 -6.13 -2.22
C GLY A 150 -11.13 -5.15 -1.33
N PHE A 151 -10.72 -5.60 -0.14
CA PHE A 151 -9.89 -4.81 0.77
C PHE A 151 -8.51 -4.52 0.18
N ASN A 152 -7.89 -5.53 -0.43
CA ASN A 152 -6.60 -5.39 -1.12
C ASN A 152 -6.68 -4.41 -2.31
N ALA A 153 -7.76 -4.51 -3.09
CA ALA A 153 -8.04 -3.55 -4.16
C ALA A 153 -8.22 -2.13 -3.62
N LEU A 154 -9.00 -1.96 -2.55
CA LEU A 154 -9.26 -0.66 -1.92
C LEU A 154 -7.97 -0.03 -1.37
N ALA A 155 -7.14 -0.81 -0.67
CA ALA A 155 -5.83 -0.39 -0.19
C ALA A 155 -4.97 0.20 -1.32
N GLY A 156 -4.85 -0.57 -2.41
CA GLY A 156 -4.11 -0.17 -3.60
C GLY A 156 -4.64 1.13 -4.21
N LEU A 157 -5.95 1.21 -4.42
CA LEU A 157 -6.61 2.37 -5.02
C LEU A 157 -6.46 3.64 -4.17
N MET A 158 -6.60 3.54 -2.85
CA MET A 158 -6.44 4.69 -1.95
C MET A 158 -5.00 5.22 -2.00
N ALA A 159 -4.02 4.34 -1.81
CA ALA A 159 -2.61 4.73 -1.83
C ALA A 159 -2.18 5.28 -3.20
N LEU A 160 -2.62 4.63 -4.28
CA LEU A 160 -2.33 5.04 -5.65
C LEU A 160 -2.94 6.40 -6.00
N SER A 161 -4.17 6.66 -5.56
CA SER A 161 -4.85 7.94 -5.77
C SER A 161 -4.12 9.08 -5.09
N VAL A 162 -3.75 8.91 -3.81
CA VAL A 162 -2.97 9.91 -3.07
C VAL A 162 -1.61 10.12 -3.75
N PHE A 163 -0.91 9.05 -4.09
CA PHE A 163 0.40 9.12 -4.73
C PHE A 163 0.37 9.88 -6.06
N THR A 164 -0.59 9.59 -6.93
CA THR A 164 -0.69 10.24 -8.25
C THR A 164 -1.06 11.72 -8.14
N LEU A 165 -1.92 12.09 -7.19
CA LEU A 165 -2.25 13.48 -6.88
C LEU A 165 -1.03 14.26 -6.38
N LEU A 166 -0.30 13.72 -5.40
CA LEU A 166 0.92 14.35 -4.88
C LEU A 166 1.99 14.48 -5.97
N ARG A 167 2.16 13.44 -6.80
CA ARG A 167 3.09 13.47 -7.94
C ARG A 167 2.72 14.57 -8.94
N ALA A 168 1.44 14.73 -9.26
CA ALA A 168 0.97 15.76 -10.19
C ALA A 168 1.27 17.18 -9.66
N VAL A 169 1.06 17.44 -8.37
CA VAL A 169 1.40 18.73 -7.75
C VAL A 169 2.90 18.97 -7.74
N ALA A 170 3.70 17.94 -7.43
CA ALA A 170 5.15 18.06 -7.41
C ALA A 170 5.74 18.36 -8.80
N LEU A 171 5.24 17.71 -9.86
CA LEU A 171 5.74 17.90 -11.23
C LEU A 171 5.34 19.25 -11.84
N ARG A 172 4.18 19.82 -11.50
CA ARG A 172 3.74 21.14 -12.01
C ARG A 172 4.71 22.28 -11.67
N ARG A 173 5.57 22.12 -10.65
CA ARG A 173 6.57 23.12 -10.26
C ARG A 173 7.95 22.89 -10.89
N ALA A 174 8.23 21.72 -11.45
CA ALA A 174 9.49 21.51 -12.18
C ALA A 174 9.52 22.26 -13.52
N HIS A 175 8.35 22.72 -13.99
CA HIS A 175 8.15 23.40 -15.27
C HIS A 175 7.65 24.86 -15.12
N ALA A 176 7.67 25.42 -13.91
CA ALA A 176 7.27 26.79 -13.61
C ALA A 176 8.40 27.52 -12.88
#